data_AF-A0A8T5NEY5-F1
#
_entry.id   AF-A0A8T5NEY5-F1
#
_cell.length_a   1.000
_cell.length_b   1.000
_cell.length_c   1.000
_cell.angle_alpha   90.00
_cell.angle_beta   90.00
_cell.angle_gamma   90.00
#
_symmetry.space_group_name_H-M   'P 1'
#
loop_
_entity.id
_entity.type
_entity.pdbx_description
1 polymer ?
#
loop_
_entity_poly.entity_id
_entity_poly.type
_entity_poly.pdbx_seq_one_letter_code
_entity_poly.pdbx_strand_id
1 'polypeptide(L)'
;MKILVVTGRLVENAVKKSVNAAADVLVLGVEVAAFVTPALLRRSLSQKKYDLILVPGLVSGDYSGLEKEINTPVRLGPKHAVDLGFVLSFADDTVFSANIPACELLKEKRKDSALEKAAELEESSTASLSIRNMKLGGNSRMKVMAEVVDAGHLSDKELTNRILYFIEQGADIIDLGLSLDTTEEEARTAVHTARSATSVPLSVDTLDPCLLNTALDTGIDIVLSLNSRNMDELKENIIRNSTASVIIPDSSADIKSLFHNIDHARKIGITNIIADPVLEPSGHGFLGSLNRFREFRERDRTTPL
;
A
#
# COMPACT_ATOMS: atom_id res chain seq x y z
N MET A 1 2.79 -3.71 33.83
CA MET A 1 2.54 -2.45 34.57
C MET A 1 1.04 -2.18 34.78
N LYS A 2 0.58 -1.48 35.84
CA LYS A 2 -0.81 -1.01 35.98
C LYS A 2 -0.99 0.37 35.36
N ILE A 3 -1.78 0.43 34.29
CA ILE A 3 -1.94 1.65 33.48
C ILE A 3 -3.37 2.17 33.60
N LEU A 4 -3.50 3.50 33.66
CA LEU A 4 -4.76 4.21 33.49
C LEU A 4 -4.78 4.99 32.19
N VAL A 5 -5.76 4.76 31.32
CA VAL A 5 -5.99 5.55 30.12
C VAL A 5 -7.11 6.55 30.37
N VAL A 6 -6.83 7.82 30.14
CA VAL A 6 -7.78 8.92 30.33
C VAL A 6 -8.38 9.32 28.99
N THR A 7 -9.70 9.53 28.95
CA THR A 7 -10.40 9.93 27.72
C THR A 7 -11.62 10.82 28.00
N GLY A 8 -12.20 11.38 26.94
CA GLY A 8 -13.51 12.05 26.93
C GLY A 8 -14.63 11.14 26.44
N ARG A 9 -15.87 11.62 26.52
CA ARG A 9 -17.08 10.82 26.22
C ARG A 9 -17.21 10.40 24.75
N LEU A 10 -16.87 11.29 23.81
CA LEU A 10 -17.08 11.03 22.37
C LEU A 10 -16.35 9.77 21.85
N VAL A 11 -15.20 9.45 22.45
CA VAL A 11 -14.36 8.31 22.01
C VAL A 11 -14.27 7.22 23.07
N GLU A 12 -15.13 7.23 24.10
CA GLU A 12 -15.15 6.25 25.17
C GLU A 12 -15.21 4.81 24.64
N ASN A 13 -16.16 4.52 23.74
CA ASN A 13 -16.33 3.18 23.18
C ASN A 13 -15.12 2.74 22.36
N ALA A 14 -14.53 3.65 21.58
CA ALA A 14 -13.33 3.36 20.81
C ALA A 14 -12.14 3.07 21.73
N VAL A 15 -11.94 3.87 22.79
CA VAL A 15 -10.88 3.66 23.78
C VAL A 15 -11.06 2.34 24.52
N LYS A 16 -12.25 2.05 25.05
CA LYS A 16 -12.52 0.77 25.74
C LYS A 16 -12.26 -0.44 24.82
N LYS A 17 -12.66 -0.35 23.55
CA LYS A 17 -12.42 -1.41 22.55
C LYS A 17 -10.92 -1.61 22.29
N SER A 18 -10.16 -0.53 22.15
CA SER A 18 -8.73 -0.59 21.84
C SER A 18 -7.85 -0.95 23.04
N VAL A 19 -8.23 -0.52 24.25
CA VAL A 19 -7.55 -0.88 25.50
C VAL A 19 -7.86 -2.32 25.91
N ASN A 20 -9.10 -2.78 25.70
CA ASN A 20 -9.58 -4.08 26.12
C ASN A 20 -9.26 -4.33 27.62
N ALA A 21 -8.49 -5.39 27.95
CA ALA A 21 -8.09 -5.72 29.31
C ALA A 21 -6.68 -5.20 29.69
N ALA A 22 -6.02 -4.44 28.81
CA ALA A 22 -4.63 -4.03 29.00
C ALA A 22 -4.46 -2.84 29.98
N ALA A 23 -5.51 -2.05 30.22
CA ALA A 23 -5.47 -0.91 31.14
C ALA A 23 -6.86 -0.58 31.68
N ASP A 24 -6.91 0.13 32.83
CA ASP A 24 -8.14 0.74 33.31
C ASP A 24 -8.45 1.99 32.46
N VAL A 25 -9.73 2.31 32.26
CA VAL A 25 -10.18 3.48 31.48
C VAL A 25 -10.92 4.47 32.39
N LEU A 26 -10.45 5.72 32.44
CA LEU A 26 -11.14 6.83 33.10
C LEU A 26 -11.72 7.78 32.06
N VAL A 27 -13.06 7.90 32.07
CA VAL A 27 -13.79 8.84 31.21
C VAL A 27 -14.07 10.10 32.00
N LEU A 28 -13.52 11.22 31.56
CA LEU A 28 -13.77 12.53 32.18
C LEU A 28 -15.07 13.14 31.66
N GLY A 29 -15.63 14.07 32.44
CA GLY A 29 -16.83 14.84 32.09
C GLY A 29 -16.63 15.87 30.97
N VAL A 30 -15.81 15.56 29.95
CA VAL A 30 -15.60 16.37 28.75
C VAL A 30 -15.98 15.55 27.52
N GLU A 31 -16.53 16.22 26.51
CA GLU A 31 -16.89 15.57 25.26
C GLU A 31 -15.63 15.16 24.47
N VAL A 32 -14.72 16.12 24.25
CA VAL A 32 -13.51 15.92 23.44
C VAL A 32 -12.32 15.59 24.34
N ALA A 33 -11.66 14.46 24.06
CA ALA A 33 -10.53 13.96 24.84
C ALA A 33 -9.32 14.92 24.86
N ALA A 34 -9.11 15.71 23.81
CA ALA A 34 -8.04 16.71 23.78
C ALA A 34 -8.21 17.86 24.81
N PHE A 35 -9.42 18.04 25.37
CA PHE A 35 -9.69 19.06 26.40
C PHE A 35 -9.50 18.56 27.84
N VAL A 36 -8.91 17.38 28.03
CA VAL A 36 -8.50 16.91 29.35
C VAL A 36 -7.47 17.89 29.93
N THR A 37 -7.66 18.28 31.18
CA THR A 37 -6.76 19.17 31.92
C THR A 37 -6.29 18.53 33.23
N PRO A 38 -5.16 18.98 33.81
CA PRO A 38 -4.69 18.49 35.11
C PRO A 38 -5.76 18.63 36.21
N ALA A 39 -6.52 19.74 36.22
CA ALA A 39 -7.56 19.97 37.21
C ALA A 39 -8.74 18.98 37.09
N LEU A 40 -9.15 18.65 35.86
CA LEU A 40 -10.21 17.66 35.61
C LEU A 40 -9.77 16.25 35.98
N LEU A 41 -8.55 15.89 35.61
CA LEU A 41 -7.95 14.62 35.98
C LEU A 41 -7.88 14.47 37.50
N ARG A 42 -7.32 15.47 38.20
CA ARG A 42 -7.21 15.50 39.67
C ARG A 42 -8.53 15.24 40.37
N ARG A 43 -9.63 15.88 39.93
CA ARG A 43 -10.96 15.73 40.55
C ARG A 43 -11.59 14.35 40.34
N SER A 44 -11.17 13.63 39.30
CA SER A 44 -11.80 12.39 38.85
C SER A 44 -10.96 11.14 39.17
N LEU A 45 -9.72 11.33 39.63
CA LEU A 45 -8.84 10.23 40.02
C LEU A 45 -9.38 9.51 41.26
N SER A 46 -9.47 8.18 41.16
CA SER A 46 -9.79 7.31 42.28
C SER A 46 -8.59 7.13 43.23
N GLN A 47 -8.82 6.53 44.41
CA GLN A 47 -7.74 6.14 45.32
C GLN A 47 -6.87 4.95 44.84
N LYS A 48 -7.20 4.33 43.70
CA LYS A 48 -6.35 3.28 43.10
C LYS A 48 -4.99 3.87 42.70
N LYS A 49 -3.92 3.12 42.96
CA LYS A 49 -2.58 3.44 42.49
C LYS A 49 -2.34 2.85 41.10
N TYR A 50 -1.78 3.66 40.22
CA TYR A 50 -1.32 3.28 38.89
C TYR A 50 0.18 3.54 38.81
N ASP A 51 0.85 2.82 37.92
CA ASP A 51 2.27 3.01 37.63
C ASP A 51 2.47 4.04 36.51
N LEU A 52 1.44 4.23 35.67
CA LEU A 52 1.43 5.15 34.54
C LEU A 52 0.00 5.62 34.24
N ILE A 53 -0.14 6.91 33.97
CA ILE A 53 -1.37 7.49 33.43
C ILE A 53 -1.11 8.00 32.02
N LEU A 54 -1.87 7.49 31.05
CA LEU A 54 -1.85 7.95 29.67
C LEU A 54 -3.01 8.93 29.43
N VAL A 55 -2.68 10.17 29.10
CA VAL A 55 -3.64 11.17 28.64
C VAL A 55 -3.66 11.22 27.11
N PRO A 56 -4.72 11.73 26.46
CA PRO A 56 -4.81 11.76 25.00
C PRO A 56 -3.63 12.51 24.37
N GLY A 57 -3.07 12.01 23.26
CA GLY A 57 -1.86 12.56 22.67
C GLY A 57 -1.97 13.99 22.10
N LEU A 58 -3.18 14.57 22.10
CA LEU A 58 -3.44 15.93 21.62
C LEU A 58 -3.70 16.94 22.74
N VAL A 59 -3.54 16.55 24.02
CA VAL A 59 -3.66 17.50 25.13
C VAL A 59 -2.49 18.48 25.15
N SER A 60 -2.74 19.72 25.55
CA SER A 60 -1.73 20.80 25.62
C SER A 60 -1.36 21.21 27.05
N GLY A 61 -1.93 20.57 28.07
CA GLY A 61 -1.70 20.93 29.48
C GLY A 61 -0.37 20.42 30.03
N ASP A 62 0.23 21.17 30.97
CA ASP A 62 1.35 20.71 31.78
C ASP A 62 0.84 19.91 33.00
N TYR A 63 1.20 18.63 33.07
CA TYR A 63 0.81 17.71 34.13
C TYR A 63 1.87 17.57 35.24
N SER A 64 3.02 18.22 35.13
CA SER A 64 4.16 18.05 36.05
C SER A 64 3.81 18.33 37.51
N GLY A 65 2.96 19.31 37.77
CA GLY A 65 2.45 19.63 39.11
C GLY A 65 1.59 18.50 39.69
N LEU A 66 0.72 17.91 38.86
CA LEU A 66 -0.13 16.79 39.26
C LEU A 66 0.69 15.53 39.50
N GLU A 67 1.70 15.25 38.67
CA GLU A 67 2.58 14.09 38.82
C GLU A 67 3.27 14.04 40.18
N LYS A 68 3.78 15.18 40.66
CA LYS A 68 4.42 15.30 41.98
C LYS A 68 3.44 15.02 43.11
N GLU A 69 2.18 15.43 42.95
CA GLU A 69 1.14 15.24 43.95
C GLU A 69 0.70 13.78 44.07
N ILE A 70 0.44 13.13 42.93
CA ILE A 70 -0.06 11.75 42.90
C ILE A 70 1.05 10.70 42.86
N ASN A 71 2.31 11.14 42.78
CA ASN A 71 3.51 10.30 42.65
C ASN A 71 3.37 9.22 41.56
N THR A 72 2.79 9.61 40.43
CA THR A 72 2.56 8.73 39.26
C THR A 72 2.86 9.54 37.99
N PRO A 73 3.66 9.01 37.05
CA PRO A 73 3.94 9.69 35.80
C PRO A 73 2.68 9.82 34.93
N VAL A 74 2.46 11.02 34.37
CA VAL A 74 1.41 11.30 33.40
C VAL A 74 2.08 11.52 32.05
N ARG A 75 1.75 10.70 31.05
CA ARG A 75 2.41 10.75 29.73
C ARG A 75 1.38 10.84 28.63
N LEU A 76 1.81 11.34 27.48
CA LEU A 76 0.97 11.42 26.29
C LEU A 76 0.81 10.03 25.68
N GLY A 77 -0.42 9.58 25.55
CA GLY A 77 -0.81 8.44 24.73
C GLY A 77 -0.82 8.80 23.23
N PRO A 78 -1.42 7.95 22.38
CA PRO A 78 -1.55 8.23 20.96
C PRO A 78 -2.56 9.34 20.68
N LYS A 79 -2.46 9.93 19.48
CA LYS A 79 -3.43 10.92 18.99
C LYS A 79 -4.80 10.29 18.67
N HIS A 80 -4.81 9.02 18.25
CA HIS A 80 -6.01 8.28 17.88
C HIS A 80 -6.26 7.10 18.82
N ALA A 81 -7.52 6.89 19.22
CA ALA A 81 -7.90 5.84 20.17
C ALA A 81 -7.56 4.42 19.67
N VAL A 82 -7.69 4.19 18.35
CA VAL A 82 -7.42 2.90 17.70
C VAL A 82 -6.00 2.38 17.93
N ASP A 83 -5.06 3.30 18.16
CA ASP A 83 -3.64 2.99 18.36
C ASP A 83 -3.31 2.55 19.79
N LEU A 84 -4.23 2.71 20.75
CA LEU A 84 -3.95 2.43 22.16
C LEU A 84 -3.54 0.99 22.40
N GLY A 85 -4.14 0.02 21.71
CA GLY A 85 -3.77 -1.39 21.85
C GLY A 85 -2.30 -1.63 21.50
N PHE A 86 -1.84 -1.07 20.38
CA PHE A 86 -0.44 -1.11 19.97
C PHE A 86 0.46 -0.34 20.95
N VAL A 87 0.07 0.86 21.39
CA VAL A 87 0.88 1.63 22.34
C VAL A 87 1.06 0.88 23.66
N LEU A 88 -0.02 0.28 24.18
CA LEU A 88 0.00 -0.45 25.45
C LEU A 88 0.84 -1.73 25.38
N SER A 89 0.96 -2.38 24.22
CA SER A 89 1.83 -3.57 24.08
C SER A 89 3.32 -3.26 24.23
N PHE A 90 3.73 -1.99 24.14
CA PHE A 90 5.11 -1.54 24.38
C PHE A 90 5.31 -0.83 25.71
N ALA A 91 4.29 -0.83 26.58
CA ALA A 91 4.33 -0.01 27.79
C ALA A 91 5.34 -0.48 28.84
N ASP A 92 5.64 -1.77 28.89
CA ASP A 92 6.67 -2.31 29.80
C ASP A 92 8.11 -2.05 29.26
N ASP A 93 8.28 -1.86 27.94
CA ASP A 93 9.59 -1.72 27.28
C ASP A 93 9.89 -0.28 26.78
N THR A 94 9.01 0.68 27.04
CA THR A 94 9.12 2.04 26.49
C THR A 94 8.79 3.09 27.55
N VAL A 95 9.68 4.08 27.68
CA VAL A 95 9.43 5.27 28.49
C VAL A 95 8.65 6.29 27.64
N PHE A 96 7.36 6.46 27.92
CA PHE A 96 6.54 7.47 27.26
C PHE A 96 6.89 8.90 27.68
N SER A 97 6.59 9.86 26.80
CA SER A 97 6.93 11.27 26.96
C SER A 97 5.75 12.10 27.45
N ALA A 98 6.03 13.16 28.21
CA ALA A 98 5.04 14.17 28.58
C ALA A 98 4.74 15.17 27.43
N ASN A 99 5.61 15.22 26.41
CA ASN A 99 5.56 16.23 25.34
C ASN A 99 5.47 15.63 23.93
N ILE A 100 5.77 14.35 23.76
CA ILE A 100 5.73 13.65 22.47
C ILE A 100 4.62 12.59 22.53
N PRO A 101 3.61 12.64 21.66
CA PRO A 101 2.55 11.64 21.62
C PRO A 101 3.12 10.24 21.37
N ALA A 102 2.57 9.22 22.04
CA ALA A 102 3.09 7.87 21.95
C ALA A 102 3.12 7.29 20.52
N CYS A 103 2.20 7.71 19.64
CA CYS A 103 2.20 7.29 18.24
C CYS A 103 3.39 7.83 17.44
N GLU A 104 3.90 9.03 17.78
CA GLU A 104 5.11 9.58 17.16
C GLU A 104 6.36 8.93 17.74
N LEU A 105 6.37 8.71 19.06
CA LEU A 105 7.47 8.05 19.76
C LEU A 105 7.71 6.62 19.28
N LEU A 106 6.62 5.91 18.94
CA LEU A 106 6.65 4.54 18.45
C LEU A 106 6.57 4.42 16.92
N LYS A 107 6.83 5.52 16.17
CA LYS A 107 6.65 5.55 14.71
C LYS A 107 7.48 4.47 13.99
N GLU A 108 8.77 4.36 14.30
CA GLU A 108 9.65 3.36 13.67
C GLU A 108 9.25 1.93 14.08
N LYS A 109 8.99 1.68 15.37
CA LYS A 109 8.51 0.37 15.84
C LYS A 109 7.21 -0.05 15.15
N ARG A 110 6.29 0.90 14.92
CA ARG A 110 5.04 0.65 14.20
C ARG A 110 5.30 0.31 12.74
N LYS A 111 6.19 1.05 12.09
CA LYS A 111 6.59 0.78 10.70
C LYS A 111 7.18 -0.63 10.58
N ASP A 112 8.12 -0.98 11.44
CA ASP A 112 8.78 -2.30 11.42
C ASP A 112 7.76 -3.42 11.65
N SER A 113 6.90 -3.30 12.66
CA SER A 113 5.84 -4.27 12.93
C SER A 113 4.84 -4.38 11.78
N ALA A 114 4.51 -3.27 11.11
CA ALA A 114 3.62 -3.29 9.95
C ALA A 114 4.27 -3.98 8.73
N LEU A 115 5.57 -3.76 8.50
CA LEU A 115 6.33 -4.42 7.43
C LEU A 115 6.46 -5.92 7.67
N GLU A 116 6.80 -6.32 8.89
CA GLU A 116 6.85 -7.73 9.30
C GLU A 116 5.48 -8.38 9.11
N LYS A 117 4.41 -7.73 9.57
CA LYS A 117 3.06 -8.28 9.40
C LYS A 117 2.64 -8.38 7.94
N ALA A 118 2.99 -7.39 7.12
CA ALA A 118 2.74 -7.43 5.69
C ALA A 118 3.50 -8.58 5.01
N ALA A 119 4.75 -8.84 5.42
CA ALA A 119 5.55 -9.95 4.92
C ALA A 119 4.95 -11.31 5.31
N GLU A 120 4.55 -11.51 6.56
CA GLU A 120 3.88 -12.74 7.03
C GLU A 120 2.59 -13.04 6.25
N LEU A 121 1.75 -12.00 6.07
CA LEU A 121 0.49 -12.12 5.33
C LEU A 121 0.75 -12.44 3.86
N GLU A 122 1.77 -11.83 3.27
CA GLU A 122 2.17 -12.09 1.89
C GLU A 122 2.72 -13.51 1.70
N GLU A 123 3.52 -14.01 2.64
CA GLU A 123 4.07 -15.37 2.59
C GLU A 123 2.96 -16.43 2.63
N SER A 124 1.99 -16.25 3.53
CA SER A 124 0.83 -17.15 3.68
C SER A 124 -0.29 -16.90 2.66
N SER A 125 -0.17 -15.87 1.80
CA SER A 125 -1.19 -15.56 0.80
C SER A 125 -1.24 -16.56 -0.35
N THR A 126 -2.41 -16.66 -0.95
CA THR A 126 -2.69 -17.31 -2.23
C THR A 126 -2.63 -16.28 -3.36
N ALA A 127 -2.25 -16.73 -4.54
CA ALA A 127 -2.21 -15.93 -5.76
C ALA A 127 -3.04 -16.60 -6.86
N SER A 128 -3.60 -15.77 -7.73
CA SER A 128 -4.22 -16.20 -8.98
C SER A 128 -3.22 -16.22 -10.14
N LEU A 129 -2.13 -15.44 -10.02
CA LEU A 129 -1.04 -15.36 -10.98
C LEU A 129 0.28 -15.19 -10.21
N SER A 130 1.37 -15.76 -10.73
CA SER A 130 2.71 -15.52 -10.22
C SER A 130 3.63 -15.07 -11.35
N ILE A 131 4.37 -13.98 -11.12
CA ILE A 131 5.36 -13.44 -12.03
C ILE A 131 6.70 -13.55 -11.33
N ARG A 132 7.57 -14.45 -11.81
CA ARG A 132 8.77 -14.87 -11.09
C ARG A 132 8.37 -15.36 -9.68
N ASN A 133 8.86 -14.72 -8.62
CA ASN A 133 8.49 -15.02 -7.22
C ASN A 133 7.39 -14.11 -6.66
N MET A 134 6.86 -13.17 -7.46
CA MET A 134 5.85 -12.20 -7.04
C MET A 134 4.43 -12.77 -7.25
N LYS A 135 3.63 -12.77 -6.19
CA LYS A 135 2.22 -13.18 -6.18
C LYS A 135 1.31 -12.03 -6.65
N LEU A 136 0.29 -12.33 -7.45
CA LEU A 136 -0.73 -11.38 -7.89
C LEU A 136 -2.13 -12.00 -7.75
N GLY A 137 -3.10 -11.17 -7.35
CA GLY A 137 -4.47 -11.60 -7.11
C GLY A 137 -4.64 -12.44 -5.83
N GLY A 138 -5.76 -13.17 -5.73
CA GLY A 138 -6.12 -13.91 -4.52
C GLY A 138 -6.26 -12.99 -3.30
N ASN A 139 -5.51 -13.30 -2.25
CA ASN A 139 -5.41 -12.49 -1.03
C ASN A 139 -3.99 -11.97 -0.78
N SER A 140 -3.14 -11.97 -1.81
CA SER A 140 -1.85 -11.28 -1.79
C SER A 140 -2.05 -9.77 -1.67
N ARG A 141 -1.07 -9.07 -1.09
CA ARG A 141 -1.13 -7.61 -1.00
C ARG A 141 -1.05 -6.96 -2.38
N MET A 142 -1.58 -5.75 -2.48
CA MET A 142 -1.36 -4.87 -3.63
C MET A 142 0.15 -4.68 -3.90
N LYS A 143 0.53 -4.71 -5.17
CA LYS A 143 1.90 -4.48 -5.63
C LYS A 143 2.07 -3.05 -6.09
N VAL A 144 3.26 -2.50 -5.86
CA VAL A 144 3.62 -1.16 -6.31
C VAL A 144 4.46 -1.28 -7.57
N MET A 145 3.87 -0.87 -8.69
CA MET A 145 4.58 -0.70 -9.96
C MET A 145 5.06 0.74 -10.06
N ALA A 146 6.38 0.94 -10.22
CA ALA A 146 6.99 2.26 -10.33
C ALA A 146 7.46 2.52 -11.76
N GLU A 147 6.89 3.56 -12.37
CA GLU A 147 7.18 3.95 -13.76
C GLU A 147 8.46 4.78 -13.85
N VAL A 148 9.37 4.34 -14.72
CA VAL A 148 10.44 5.16 -15.26
C VAL A 148 9.96 5.76 -16.58
N VAL A 149 9.53 7.02 -16.52
CA VAL A 149 9.08 7.77 -17.69
C VAL A 149 10.21 7.94 -18.69
N ASP A 150 9.89 7.66 -19.96
CA ASP A 150 10.76 7.81 -21.13
C ASP A 150 12.06 7.00 -21.02
N ALA A 151 11.93 5.75 -20.57
CA ALA A 151 13.06 4.88 -20.27
C ALA A 151 13.98 4.63 -21.49
N GLY A 152 13.43 4.68 -22.71
CA GLY A 152 14.19 4.48 -23.95
C GLY A 152 15.23 5.57 -24.25
N HIS A 153 15.01 6.80 -23.78
CA HIS A 153 15.90 7.93 -24.05
C HIS A 153 16.87 8.26 -22.90
N LEU A 154 16.78 7.55 -21.78
CA LEU A 154 17.68 7.74 -20.65
C LEU A 154 19.04 7.09 -20.91
N SER A 155 20.11 7.71 -20.44
CA SER A 155 21.39 7.01 -20.38
C SER A 155 21.34 5.83 -19.41
N ASP A 156 22.18 4.82 -19.63
CA ASP A 156 22.22 3.63 -18.77
C ASP A 156 22.36 3.97 -17.28
N LYS A 157 23.16 5.00 -16.99
CA LYS A 157 23.40 5.48 -15.62
C LYS A 157 22.15 6.14 -15.03
N GLU A 158 21.44 6.96 -15.79
CA GLU A 158 20.21 7.62 -15.32
C GLU A 158 19.10 6.61 -15.08
N LEU A 159 18.90 5.68 -16.02
CA LEU A 159 17.94 4.59 -15.89
C LEU A 159 18.24 3.74 -14.65
N THR A 160 19.49 3.30 -14.50
CA THR A 160 19.93 2.51 -13.33
C THR A 160 19.68 3.25 -12.02
N ASN A 161 20.04 4.54 -11.94
CA ASN A 161 19.85 5.33 -10.72
C ASN A 161 18.36 5.47 -10.34
N ARG A 162 17.48 5.70 -11.32
CA ARG A 162 16.03 5.78 -11.09
C ARG A 162 15.46 4.44 -10.62
N ILE A 163 15.88 3.34 -11.24
CA ILE A 163 15.47 1.99 -10.85
C ILE A 163 15.88 1.71 -9.41
N LEU A 164 17.16 1.91 -9.07
CA LEU A 164 17.66 1.65 -7.72
C LEU A 164 16.94 2.50 -6.67
N TYR A 165 16.64 3.75 -6.99
CA TYR A 165 15.82 4.61 -6.14
C TYR A 165 14.43 4.01 -5.89
N PHE A 166 13.72 3.57 -6.93
CA PHE A 166 12.39 2.96 -6.76
C PHE A 166 12.43 1.63 -5.99
N ILE A 167 13.46 0.82 -6.17
CA ILE A 167 13.67 -0.39 -5.36
C ILE A 167 13.87 -0.03 -3.89
N GLU A 168 14.67 1.00 -3.58
CA GLU A 168 14.87 1.48 -2.21
C GLU A 168 13.57 2.02 -1.59
N GLN A 169 12.69 2.61 -2.40
CA GLN A 169 11.35 3.04 -1.96
C GLN A 169 10.33 1.89 -1.84
N GLY A 170 10.69 0.67 -2.21
CA GLY A 170 9.86 -0.53 -2.06
C GLY A 170 8.98 -0.85 -3.27
N ALA A 171 9.39 -0.47 -4.48
CA ALA A 171 8.72 -0.90 -5.70
C ALA A 171 8.82 -2.43 -5.87
N ASP A 172 7.69 -3.06 -6.17
CA ASP A 172 7.59 -4.49 -6.48
C ASP A 172 7.85 -4.78 -7.96
N ILE A 173 7.58 -3.81 -8.83
CA ILE A 173 7.71 -3.91 -10.29
C ILE A 173 8.29 -2.58 -10.79
N ILE A 174 9.19 -2.66 -11.77
CA ILE A 174 9.68 -1.48 -12.49
C ILE A 174 9.02 -1.47 -13.87
N ASP A 175 8.33 -0.37 -14.16
CA ASP A 175 7.67 -0.16 -15.45
C ASP A 175 8.50 0.79 -16.32
N LEU A 176 8.77 0.36 -17.54
CA LEU A 176 9.56 1.10 -18.51
C LEU A 176 8.59 1.75 -19.50
N GLY A 177 8.28 3.02 -19.28
CA GLY A 177 7.47 3.80 -20.20
C GLY A 177 8.26 4.12 -21.46
N LEU A 178 7.80 3.64 -22.61
CA LEU A 178 8.44 3.89 -23.91
C LEU A 178 7.61 4.92 -24.68
N SER A 179 8.28 5.98 -25.12
CA SER A 179 7.68 7.04 -25.93
C SER A 179 7.45 6.58 -27.38
N LEU A 180 6.59 7.29 -28.11
CA LEU A 180 6.22 6.94 -29.49
C LEU A 180 7.38 7.02 -30.48
N ASP A 181 8.43 7.78 -30.16
CA ASP A 181 9.64 7.96 -30.96
C ASP A 181 10.79 7.05 -30.52
N THR A 182 10.60 6.24 -29.47
CA THR A 182 11.57 5.22 -29.05
C THR A 182 11.78 4.21 -30.18
N THR A 183 13.04 3.93 -30.51
CA THR A 183 13.42 2.88 -31.47
C THR A 183 13.52 1.49 -30.83
N GLU A 184 13.49 0.43 -31.64
CA GLU A 184 13.68 -0.95 -31.13
C GLU A 184 15.01 -1.12 -30.39
N GLU A 185 16.09 -0.48 -30.86
CA GLU A 185 17.40 -0.59 -30.22
C GLU A 185 17.46 0.13 -28.86
N GLU A 186 16.80 1.28 -28.74
CA GLU A 186 16.64 2.00 -27.48
C GLU A 186 15.79 1.19 -26.49
N ALA A 187 14.69 0.60 -26.96
CA ALA A 187 13.86 -0.30 -26.14
C ALA A 187 14.66 -1.52 -25.65
N ARG A 188 15.43 -2.16 -26.53
CA ARG A 188 16.31 -3.29 -26.18
C ARG A 188 17.34 -2.89 -25.13
N THR A 189 17.98 -1.74 -25.32
CA THR A 189 18.98 -1.20 -24.40
C THR A 189 18.36 -0.91 -23.04
N ALA A 190 17.21 -0.23 -22.99
CA ALA A 190 16.48 0.06 -21.77
C ALA A 190 16.12 -1.21 -20.98
N VAL A 191 15.57 -2.24 -21.63
CA VAL A 191 15.23 -3.51 -20.97
C VAL A 191 16.48 -4.22 -20.45
N HIS A 192 17.58 -4.23 -21.21
CA HIS A 192 18.84 -4.85 -20.80
C HIS A 192 19.47 -4.15 -19.59
N THR A 193 19.52 -2.82 -19.62
CA THR A 193 20.02 -1.99 -18.52
C THR A 193 19.16 -2.18 -17.27
N ALA A 194 17.83 -2.15 -17.41
CA ALA A 194 16.91 -2.39 -16.30
C ALA A 194 17.09 -3.78 -15.69
N ARG A 195 17.22 -4.82 -16.52
CA ARG A 195 17.45 -6.20 -16.05
C ARG A 195 18.77 -6.36 -15.32
N SER A 196 19.78 -5.60 -15.71
CA SER A 196 21.09 -5.60 -15.05
C SER A 196 21.07 -4.85 -13.71
N ALA A 197 20.16 -3.88 -13.55
CA ALA A 197 20.04 -3.05 -12.35
C ALA A 197 19.19 -3.71 -11.23
N THR A 198 18.22 -4.58 -11.57
CA THR A 198 17.31 -5.16 -10.57
C THR A 198 16.84 -6.58 -10.91
N SER A 199 16.43 -7.31 -9.87
CA SER A 199 15.85 -8.65 -9.97
C SER A 199 14.32 -8.68 -9.87
N VAL A 200 13.69 -7.55 -9.55
CA VAL A 200 12.23 -7.46 -9.53
C VAL A 200 11.65 -7.61 -10.94
N PRO A 201 10.39 -8.02 -11.08
CA PRO A 201 9.72 -8.02 -12.37
C PRO A 201 9.83 -6.69 -13.11
N LEU A 202 10.05 -6.76 -14.42
CA LEU A 202 10.06 -5.62 -15.31
C LEU A 202 8.81 -5.63 -16.18
N SER A 203 8.20 -4.47 -16.34
CA SER A 203 7.12 -4.22 -17.28
C SER A 203 7.52 -3.17 -18.32
N VAL A 204 6.86 -3.21 -19.47
CA VAL A 204 7.01 -2.20 -20.53
C VAL A 204 5.65 -1.62 -20.84
N ASP A 205 5.56 -0.29 -20.93
CA ASP A 205 4.33 0.43 -21.27
C ASP A 205 4.46 1.09 -22.65
N THR A 206 3.79 0.49 -23.62
CA THR A 206 3.59 1.01 -24.98
C THR A 206 2.50 0.22 -25.71
N LEU A 207 1.87 0.83 -26.72
CA LEU A 207 0.94 0.14 -27.62
C LEU A 207 1.58 -0.27 -28.95
N ASP A 208 2.86 0.05 -29.17
CA ASP A 208 3.59 -0.28 -30.39
C ASP A 208 4.00 -1.77 -30.43
N PRO A 209 3.47 -2.58 -31.37
CA PRO A 209 3.81 -4.00 -31.47
C PRO A 209 5.30 -4.29 -31.71
N CYS A 210 6.03 -3.43 -32.42
CA CYS A 210 7.46 -3.61 -32.68
C CYS A 210 8.27 -3.47 -31.39
N LEU A 211 7.95 -2.45 -30.58
CA LEU A 211 8.61 -2.24 -29.28
C LEU A 211 8.24 -3.34 -28.28
N LEU A 212 6.97 -3.77 -28.25
CA LEU A 212 6.52 -4.88 -27.42
C LEU A 212 7.23 -6.20 -27.79
N ASN A 213 7.34 -6.52 -29.08
CA ASN A 213 8.09 -7.69 -29.54
C ASN A 213 9.57 -7.61 -29.14
N THR A 214 10.19 -6.44 -29.27
CA THR A 214 11.58 -6.23 -28.86
C THR A 214 11.78 -6.44 -27.35
N ALA A 215 10.87 -5.90 -26.53
CA ALA A 215 10.90 -6.11 -25.08
C ALA A 215 10.67 -7.58 -24.70
N LEU A 216 9.74 -8.26 -25.38
CA LEU A 216 9.48 -9.70 -25.22
C LEU A 216 10.73 -10.52 -25.54
N ASP A 217 11.37 -10.28 -26.69
CA ASP A 217 12.61 -10.99 -27.09
C ASP A 217 13.77 -10.73 -26.12
N THR A 218 13.79 -9.56 -25.47
CA THR A 218 14.82 -9.20 -24.49
C THR A 218 14.55 -9.75 -23.08
N GLY A 219 13.34 -10.24 -22.81
CA GLY A 219 12.99 -10.90 -21.55
C GLY A 219 12.25 -10.00 -20.54
N ILE A 220 11.31 -9.18 -21.01
CA ILE A 220 10.35 -8.47 -20.15
C ILE A 220 9.38 -9.46 -19.46
N ASP A 221 8.97 -9.17 -18.23
CA ASP A 221 8.08 -10.05 -17.46
C ASP A 221 6.59 -9.70 -17.66
N ILE A 222 6.28 -8.44 -17.94
CA ILE A 222 4.91 -7.93 -18.13
C ILE A 222 4.84 -6.99 -19.33
N VAL A 223 3.76 -7.06 -20.11
CA VAL A 223 3.45 -6.09 -21.17
C VAL A 223 2.21 -5.27 -20.83
N LEU A 224 2.33 -3.95 -20.95
CA LEU A 224 1.27 -2.96 -20.87
C LEU A 224 1.21 -2.26 -22.24
N SER A 225 0.12 -2.32 -22.99
CA SER A 225 -1.07 -3.15 -22.79
C SER A 225 -1.52 -3.82 -24.07
N LEU A 226 -2.30 -4.90 -23.93
CA LEU A 226 -2.90 -5.62 -25.04
C LEU A 226 -4.38 -5.27 -25.22
N ASN A 227 -4.79 -5.15 -26.47
CA ASN A 227 -6.19 -5.03 -26.87
C ASN A 227 -6.43 -5.80 -28.18
N SER A 228 -7.61 -5.67 -28.79
CA SER A 228 -7.95 -6.40 -30.01
C SER A 228 -7.04 -6.09 -31.20
N ARG A 229 -6.29 -4.97 -31.18
CA ARG A 229 -5.50 -4.48 -32.31
C ARG A 229 -4.09 -5.04 -32.38
N ASN A 230 -3.46 -5.34 -31.23
CA ASN A 230 -2.06 -5.76 -31.15
C ASN A 230 -1.87 -7.21 -30.68
N MET A 231 -2.88 -7.81 -30.05
CA MET A 231 -2.74 -9.09 -29.36
C MET A 231 -2.39 -10.26 -30.29
N ASP A 232 -2.99 -10.33 -31.49
CA ASP A 232 -2.75 -11.44 -32.42
C ASP A 232 -1.32 -11.45 -32.98
N GLU A 233 -0.70 -10.28 -33.12
CA GLU A 233 0.68 -10.12 -33.57
C GLU A 233 1.68 -10.57 -32.50
N LEU A 234 1.38 -10.28 -31.23
CA LEU A 234 2.29 -10.52 -30.11
C LEU A 234 2.16 -11.92 -29.49
N LYS A 235 1.09 -12.65 -29.81
CA LYS A 235 0.72 -13.91 -29.13
C LYS A 235 1.85 -14.94 -29.10
N GLU A 236 2.61 -15.10 -30.17
CA GLU A 236 3.64 -16.14 -30.27
C GLU A 236 4.76 -15.87 -29.26
N ASN A 237 5.22 -14.61 -29.19
CA ASN A 237 6.25 -14.19 -28.26
C ASN A 237 5.75 -14.21 -26.81
N ILE A 238 4.51 -13.76 -26.55
CA ILE A 238 3.91 -13.82 -25.21
C ILE A 238 3.82 -15.26 -24.70
N ILE A 239 3.33 -16.19 -25.53
CA ILE A 239 3.17 -17.60 -25.16
C ILE A 239 4.54 -18.24 -24.95
N ARG A 240 5.49 -18.03 -25.88
CA ARG A 240 6.85 -18.58 -25.80
C ARG A 240 7.55 -18.18 -24.51
N ASN A 241 7.38 -16.92 -24.09
CA ASN A 241 8.05 -16.35 -22.92
C ASN A 241 7.22 -16.47 -21.63
N SER A 242 5.97 -16.94 -21.72
CA SER A 242 5.00 -16.96 -20.62
C SER A 242 4.84 -15.58 -19.96
N THR A 243 4.93 -14.51 -20.74
CA THR A 243 4.88 -13.12 -20.27
C THR A 243 3.49 -12.76 -19.75
N ALA A 244 3.43 -12.07 -18.61
CA ALA A 244 2.16 -11.56 -18.10
C ALA A 244 1.66 -10.40 -18.96
N SER A 245 0.37 -10.36 -19.24
CA SER A 245 -0.21 -9.39 -20.16
C SER A 245 -1.34 -8.62 -19.49
N VAL A 246 -1.21 -7.29 -19.44
CA VAL A 246 -2.29 -6.40 -19.04
C VAL A 246 -3.22 -6.23 -20.24
N ILE A 247 -4.47 -6.62 -20.09
CA ILE A 247 -5.50 -6.51 -21.14
C ILE A 247 -6.41 -5.35 -20.81
N ILE A 248 -6.56 -4.45 -21.78
CA ILE A 248 -7.41 -3.26 -21.70
C ILE A 248 -8.60 -3.38 -22.67
N PRO A 249 -9.70 -2.63 -22.43
CA PRO A 249 -10.76 -2.47 -23.42
C PRO A 249 -10.27 -1.70 -24.66
N ASP A 250 -10.97 -1.87 -25.79
CA ASP A 250 -10.68 -1.11 -27.02
C ASP A 250 -11.13 0.36 -26.93
N SER A 251 -12.00 0.66 -25.96
CA SER A 251 -12.49 2.00 -25.63
C SER A 251 -12.72 2.10 -24.13
N SER A 252 -12.26 3.19 -23.50
CA SER A 252 -12.35 3.39 -22.05
C SER A 252 -13.76 3.23 -21.50
N ALA A 253 -14.79 3.57 -22.27
CA ALA A 253 -16.18 3.52 -21.84
C ALA A 253 -16.81 2.11 -21.92
N ASP A 254 -16.17 1.11 -22.55
CA ASP A 254 -16.80 -0.17 -22.86
C ASP A 254 -16.15 -1.37 -22.16
N ILE A 255 -16.71 -1.73 -21.01
CA ILE A 255 -16.33 -2.93 -20.26
C ILE A 255 -16.58 -4.25 -21.02
N LYS A 256 -17.50 -4.28 -22.00
CA LYS A 256 -17.77 -5.49 -22.78
C LYS A 256 -16.59 -5.84 -23.67
N SER A 257 -15.94 -4.83 -24.25
CA SER A 257 -14.72 -5.02 -25.04
C SER A 257 -13.58 -5.62 -24.20
N LEU A 258 -13.45 -5.25 -22.92
CA LEU A 258 -12.47 -5.87 -22.02
C LEU A 258 -12.74 -7.39 -21.87
N PHE A 259 -13.98 -7.79 -21.60
CA PHE A 259 -14.32 -9.21 -21.49
C PHE A 259 -14.06 -9.97 -22.80
N HIS A 260 -14.40 -9.34 -23.94
CA HIS A 260 -14.10 -9.92 -25.25
C HIS A 260 -12.59 -10.12 -25.45
N ASN A 261 -11.78 -9.13 -25.12
CA ASN A 261 -10.32 -9.17 -25.24
C ASN A 261 -9.72 -10.25 -24.32
N ILE A 262 -10.21 -10.38 -23.08
CA ILE A 262 -9.78 -11.44 -22.15
C ILE A 262 -10.15 -12.83 -22.68
N ASP A 263 -11.37 -13.01 -23.18
CA ASP A 263 -11.81 -14.30 -23.74
C ASP A 263 -11.03 -14.66 -25.01
N HIS A 264 -10.70 -13.67 -25.85
CA HIS A 264 -9.85 -13.85 -27.01
C HIS A 264 -8.44 -14.26 -26.62
N ALA A 265 -7.81 -13.54 -25.68
CA ALA A 265 -6.49 -13.88 -25.14
C ALA A 265 -6.41 -15.33 -24.63
N ARG A 266 -7.41 -15.75 -23.85
CA ARG A 266 -7.51 -17.14 -23.36
C ARG A 266 -7.63 -18.15 -24.50
N LYS A 267 -8.42 -17.85 -25.55
CA LYS A 267 -8.61 -18.74 -26.71
C LYS A 267 -7.35 -18.90 -27.54
N ILE A 268 -6.55 -17.85 -27.69
CA ILE A 268 -5.30 -17.90 -28.46
C ILE A 268 -4.12 -18.43 -27.64
N GLY A 269 -4.31 -18.73 -26.35
CA GLY A 269 -3.32 -19.42 -25.51
C GLY A 269 -2.59 -18.53 -24.50
N ILE A 270 -2.95 -17.25 -24.37
CA ILE A 270 -2.41 -16.36 -23.34
C ILE A 270 -3.11 -16.68 -22.01
N THR A 271 -2.34 -17.13 -21.03
CA THR A 271 -2.86 -17.61 -19.73
C THR A 271 -2.57 -16.65 -18.59
N ASN A 272 -1.46 -15.91 -18.65
CA ASN A 272 -1.03 -14.97 -17.61
C ASN A 272 -1.66 -13.60 -17.83
N ILE A 273 -2.93 -13.46 -17.46
CA ILE A 273 -3.74 -12.26 -17.74
C ILE A 273 -3.92 -11.42 -16.47
N ILE A 274 -3.70 -10.11 -16.63
CA ILE A 274 -4.13 -9.05 -15.70
C ILE A 274 -5.15 -8.20 -16.46
N ALA A 275 -6.26 -7.84 -15.84
CA ALA A 275 -7.30 -7.03 -16.47
C ALA A 275 -7.21 -5.59 -16.01
N ASP A 276 -7.31 -4.64 -16.94
CA ASP A 276 -7.41 -3.22 -16.62
C ASP A 276 -8.64 -2.59 -17.29
N PRO A 277 -9.71 -2.31 -16.51
CA PRO A 277 -10.90 -1.57 -16.95
C PRO A 277 -10.68 -0.09 -17.34
N VAL A 278 -9.44 0.39 -17.21
CA VAL A 278 -8.94 1.75 -17.49
C VAL A 278 -9.62 2.79 -16.61
N LEU A 279 -8.81 3.42 -15.76
CA LEU A 279 -9.24 4.54 -14.93
C LEU A 279 -9.31 5.83 -15.76
N GLU A 280 -10.43 6.54 -15.68
CA GLU A 280 -10.61 7.81 -16.39
C GLU A 280 -10.29 9.02 -15.49
N PRO A 281 -9.74 10.12 -16.04
CA PRO A 281 -9.39 11.30 -15.26
C PRO A 281 -10.60 11.94 -14.56
N SER A 282 -10.31 12.68 -13.48
CA SER A 282 -11.29 13.54 -12.81
C SER A 282 -11.95 14.50 -13.80
N GLY A 283 -13.28 14.59 -13.73
CA GLY A 283 -14.09 15.41 -14.65
C GLY A 283 -14.35 14.78 -16.03
N HIS A 284 -13.75 13.63 -16.34
CA HIS A 284 -13.83 12.98 -17.66
C HIS A 284 -14.26 11.51 -17.56
N GLY A 285 -15.12 11.17 -16.60
CA GLY A 285 -15.67 9.81 -16.46
C GLY A 285 -15.17 9.00 -15.26
N PHE A 286 -14.32 9.56 -14.38
CA PHE A 286 -13.77 8.88 -13.19
C PHE A 286 -14.78 8.05 -12.38
N LEU A 287 -15.97 8.58 -12.08
CA LEU A 287 -16.99 7.81 -11.34
C LEU A 287 -17.51 6.62 -12.15
N GLY A 288 -17.67 6.80 -13.46
CA GLY A 288 -18.01 5.74 -14.39
C GLY A 288 -16.92 4.67 -14.46
N SER A 289 -15.65 5.06 -14.46
CA SER A 289 -14.54 4.11 -14.44
C SER A 289 -14.50 3.28 -13.16
N LEU A 290 -14.68 3.89 -11.98
CA LEU A 290 -14.78 3.11 -10.73
C LEU A 290 -15.93 2.09 -10.76
N ASN A 291 -17.06 2.44 -11.37
CA ASN A 291 -18.15 1.49 -11.55
C ASN A 291 -17.77 0.31 -12.46
N ARG A 292 -16.91 0.52 -13.47
CA ARG A 292 -16.39 -0.56 -14.32
C ARG A 292 -15.50 -1.53 -13.55
N PHE A 293 -14.64 -1.05 -12.65
CA PHE A 293 -13.86 -1.92 -11.76
C PHE A 293 -14.76 -2.81 -10.89
N ARG A 294 -15.84 -2.24 -10.34
CA ARG A 294 -16.85 -3.00 -9.58
C ARG A 294 -17.55 -4.04 -10.47
N GLU A 295 -18.06 -3.61 -11.63
CA GLU A 295 -18.76 -4.49 -12.58
C GLU A 295 -17.87 -5.64 -13.06
N PHE A 296 -16.58 -5.36 -13.29
CA PHE A 296 -15.60 -6.39 -13.63
C PHE A 296 -15.53 -7.45 -12.52
N ARG A 297 -15.32 -7.02 -11.27
CA ARG A 297 -15.15 -7.94 -10.14
C ARG A 297 -16.41 -8.73 -9.81
N GLU A 298 -17.60 -8.21 -10.10
CA GLU A 298 -18.86 -8.94 -9.97
C GLU A 298 -18.95 -10.13 -10.94
N ARG A 299 -18.35 -10.01 -12.14
CA ARG A 299 -18.39 -11.03 -13.20
C ARG A 299 -17.16 -11.95 -13.20
N ASP A 300 -15.97 -11.42 -12.97
CA ASP A 300 -14.71 -12.18 -12.85
C ASP A 300 -14.09 -11.99 -11.46
N ARG A 301 -14.15 -13.04 -10.65
CA ARG A 301 -13.66 -13.04 -9.27
C ARG A 301 -12.21 -13.49 -9.13
N THR A 302 -11.57 -13.87 -10.23
CA THR A 302 -10.30 -14.60 -10.22
C THR A 302 -9.18 -13.89 -10.95
N THR A 303 -9.46 -13.24 -12.08
CA THR A 303 -8.43 -12.51 -12.82
C THR A 303 -7.95 -11.32 -11.98
N PRO A 304 -6.63 -11.16 -11.80
CA PRO A 304 -6.04 -9.98 -11.17
C PRO A 304 -6.48 -8.69 -11.89
N LEU A 305 -6.70 -7.65 -11.08
CA LEU A 305 -6.88 -6.26 -11.51
C LEU A 305 -5.63 -5.48 -11.13
#